data_AF-A0A3B1E1Y8-F1
#
_entry.id   AF-A0A3B1E1Y8-F1
#
_cell.length_a   1.000
_cell.length_b   1.000
_cell.length_c   1.000
_cell.angle_alpha   90.00
_cell.angle_beta   90.00
_cell.angle_gamma   90.00
#
_symmetry.space_group_name_H-M   'P 1'
#
loop_
_entity.id
_entity.type
_entity.pdbx_description
1 polymer ?
#
loop_
_entity_poly.entity_id
_entity_poly.type
_entity_poly.pdbx_seq_one_letter_code
_entity_poly.pdbx_strand_id
1 'polypeptide(L)' 'MGGKPCIKGTRVTVGMILSLLADGWAEAKILAEYPYLQPEDLCAALAYAA' A
#
# COMPACT_ATOMS: atom_id res chain seq x y z
N MET A 1 11.19 -16.01 8.76
CA MET A 1 10.39 -14.77 8.87
C MET A 1 10.87 -13.81 7.79
N GLY A 2 10.36 -13.97 6.56
CA GLY A 2 10.72 -13.11 5.42
C GLY A 2 10.03 -11.76 5.59
N GLY A 3 10.80 -10.74 5.96
CA GLY A 3 10.29 -9.40 6.21
C GLY A 3 9.65 -8.85 4.94
N LYS A 4 8.32 -8.89 4.87
CA LYS A 4 7.60 -8.21 3.80
C LYS A 4 7.86 -6.71 3.95
N PRO A 5 8.20 -6.00 2.86
CA PRO A 5 8.38 -4.57 2.93
C PRO A 5 7.08 -3.92 3.43
N CYS A 6 7.22 -3.14 4.49
CA CYS A 6 6.15 -2.36 5.08
C CYS A 6 6.36 -0.89 4.75
N ILE A 7 5.25 -0.17 4.56
CA ILE A 7 5.28 1.27 4.45
C ILE A 7 5.82 1.86 5.76
N LYS A 8 6.77 2.80 5.65
CA LYS A 8 7.49 3.36 6.78
C LYS A 8 6.51 4.00 7.77
N GLY A 9 6.62 3.62 9.04
CA GLY A 9 5.74 4.14 10.10
C GLY A 9 4.37 3.47 10.19
N THR A 10 4.10 2.46 9.36
CA THR A 10 2.86 1.69 9.40
C THR A 10 3.15 0.19 9.50
N ARG A 11 2.11 -0.61 9.78
CA ARG A 11 2.15 -2.08 9.65
C ARG A 11 1.57 -2.57 8.32
N VAL A 12 1.27 -1.64 7.40
CA VAL A 12 0.73 -2.00 6.08
C VAL A 12 1.88 -2.48 5.22
N THR A 13 1.73 -3.69 4.68
CA THR A 13 2.72 -4.27 3.76
C THR A 13 2.46 -3.78 2.35
N VAL A 14 3.51 -3.63 1.56
CA VAL A 14 3.42 -3.32 0.12
C VAL A 14 2.51 -4.34 -0.58
N GLY A 15 2.64 -5.63 -0.23
CA GLY A 15 1.78 -6.69 -0.76
C GLY A 15 0.29 -6.49 -0.47
N MET A 16 -0.07 -5.92 0.69
CA MET A 16 -1.47 -5.61 1.01
C MET A 16 -2.02 -4.52 0.10
N ILE A 17 -1.25 -3.45 -0.13
CA ILE A 17 -1.65 -2.35 -1.03
C ILE A 17 -1.84 -2.89 -2.45
N LEU A 18 -0.90 -3.71 -2.93
CA LEU A 18 -1.00 -4.34 -4.24
C LEU A 18 -2.20 -5.28 -4.35
N SER A 19 -2.52 -6.03 -3.30
CA SER A 19 -3.74 -6.85 -3.26
C SER A 19 -5.00 -6.00 -3.35
N LEU A 20 -5.10 -4.90 -2.60
CA LEU A 20 -6.25 -3.99 -2.66
C LEU A 20 -6.42 -3.38 -4.06
N LEU A 21 -5.33 -2.95 -4.67
CA LEU A 21 -5.33 -2.43 -6.04
C LEU A 21 -5.72 -3.53 -7.05
N ALA A 22 -5.24 -4.76 -6.86
CA ALA A 22 -5.62 -5.92 -7.69
C ALA A 22 -7.10 -6.30 -7.53
N ASP A 23 -7.67 -6.10 -6.34
CA ASP A 23 -9.11 -6.23 -6.06
C ASP A 23 -9.95 -5.10 -6.68
N GLY A 24 -9.32 -4.14 -7.38
CA GLY A 24 -9.98 -3.04 -8.07
C GLY A 24 -10.32 -1.85 -7.17
N TRP A 25 -9.68 -1.74 -6.01
CA TRP A 25 -9.86 -0.57 -5.16
C TRP A 25 -9.21 0.67 -5.76
N ALA A 26 -9.94 1.79 -5.74
CA ALA A 26 -9.37 3.08 -6.08
C ALA A 26 -8.41 3.55 -4.97
N GLU A 27 -7.31 4.20 -5.36
CA GLU A 27 -6.31 4.75 -4.43
C GLU A 27 -6.94 5.69 -3.39
N ALA A 28 -7.86 6.56 -3.83
CA ALA A 28 -8.60 7.46 -2.94
C ALA A 28 -9.43 6.71 -1.87
N LYS A 29 -9.97 5.53 -2.22
CA LYS A 29 -10.71 4.68 -1.28
C LYS A 29 -9.75 4.05 -0.26
N ILE A 30 -8.57 3.61 -0.72
CA ILE A 30 -7.53 3.09 0.17
C ILE A 30 -7.09 4.20 1.13
N LEU A 31 -6.81 5.41 0.65
CA LEU A 31 -6.44 6.54 1.51
C LEU A 31 -7.55 6.95 2.49
N ALA A 32 -8.81 6.80 2.12
CA ALA A 32 -9.94 7.08 3.01
C ALA A 32 -10.06 6.04 4.15
N GLU A 33 -9.89 4.75 3.84
CA GLU A 33 -9.93 3.66 4.84
C GLU A 33 -8.64 3.61 5.69
N TYR A 34 -7.52 4.01 5.09
CA TYR A 34 -6.20 4.03 5.69
C TYR A 34 -5.68 5.48 5.73
N PRO A 35 -6.24 6.35 6.59
CA PRO A 35 -5.91 7.79 6.63
C PRO A 35 -4.46 8.09 7.06
N TYR A 36 -3.74 7.07 7.51
CA TYR A 36 -2.31 7.13 7.83
C TYR A 36 -1.41 6.76 6.65
N LEU A 37 -1.97 6.30 5.53
CA LEU A 37 -1.24 6.15 4.28
C LEU A 37 -1.28 7.46 3.51
N GLN A 38 -0.19 7.71 2.78
CA GLN A 38 -0.09 8.82 1.85
C GLN A 38 -0.14 8.33 0.41
N PRO A 39 -0.54 9.20 -0.55
CA PRO A 39 -0.52 8.85 -1.98
C PRO A 39 0.86 8.36 -2.44
N GLU A 40 1.91 8.95 -1.86
CA GLU A 40 3.31 8.59 -2.08
C GLU A 40 3.61 7.14 -1.69
N ASP A 41 2.95 6.61 -0.66
CA ASP A 41 3.12 5.22 -0.21
C ASP A 41 2.51 4.23 -1.21
N LEU A 42 1.39 4.59 -1.87
CA LEU A 42 0.81 3.79 -2.94
C LEU A 42 1.71 3.79 -4.17
N CYS A 43 2.22 4.95 -4.58
CA CYS A 43 3.19 5.06 -5.66
C CYS A 43 4.45 4.24 -5.36
N ALA A 44 4.98 4.31 -4.13
CA ALA A 44 6.14 3.52 -3.72
C ALA A 44 5.85 2.00 -3.74
N ALA A 45 4.65 1.60 -3.30
CA ALA A 45 4.22 0.20 -3.36
C ALA A 45 4.11 -0.32 -4.80
N LEU A 46 3.56 0.48 -5.71
CA LEU A 46 3.48 0.17 -7.14
C LEU A 46 4.88 0.13 -7.78
N ALA A 47 5.74 1.09 -7.47
CA ALA A 47 7.12 1.13 -7.97
C ALA A 47 7.97 -0.04 -7.48
N TYR A 48 7.69 -0.58 -6.29
CA TYR A 48 8.35 -1.79 -5.78
C TYR A 48 7.89 -3.07 -6.50
N ALA A 49 6.68 -3.07 -7.06
CA ALA A 49 6.11 -4.22 -7.76
C ALA A 49 6.53 -4.32 -9.25
N ALA A 50 7.07 -3.23 -9.80
CA ALA A 50 7.58 -3.12 -11.17
C ALA A 50 9.00 -3.68 -11.30
#